data_AF-A4A8P1-F1
#
_entry.id   AF-A4A8P1-F1
#
_cell.length_a   1.000
_cell.length_b   1.000
_cell.length_c   1.000
_cell.angle_alpha   90.00
_cell.angle_beta   90.00
_cell.angle_gamma   90.00
#
_symmetry.space_group_name_H-M   'P 1'
#
loop_
_entity.id
_entity.type
_entity.pdbx_description
1 polymer ?
#
loop_
_entity_poly.entity_id
_entity_poly.type
_entity_poly.pdbx_seq_one_letter_code
_entity_poly.pdbx_strand_id
1 'polypeptide(L)'
;MDLQAFADQHESDVSEAPMLAALRAEHRHIASVLALLSDHLNAIERSELVDTHVIYEIMDYMVTWPDRFHHPREDVIYGYAADIDHKLAEDRRRLERDHDHMLRNGRDLLQAVEDWRRGELGGAEVVRMGREYVQASYGHMSFEEQEVFPAIDAVLTHADWRELSADDQLKPVGDPVFGRRVQREFRNMARKLRRSLRRGVERQAVAEWVSMESLFEAYEVVNMANQNGRAITRDQLKRGLREASYIVLDEPLKAPLLCAANNTRLTLQWLDEIQGVYRDAMTDLLRVNRERKDRMRLLRRAGRPG
;
A
#
# COMPACT_ATOMS: atom_id res chain seq x y z
N MET A 1 -17.85 4.56 -41.00
CA MET A 1 -16.88 4.13 -39.97
C MET A 1 -17.39 4.71 -38.68
N ASP A 2 -18.00 3.86 -37.87
CA ASP A 2 -18.84 4.26 -36.74
C ASP A 2 -17.97 4.66 -35.55
N LEU A 3 -18.05 5.91 -35.13
CA LEU A 3 -17.29 6.45 -33.99
C LEU A 3 -17.72 5.81 -32.67
N GLN A 4 -18.95 5.29 -32.61
CA GLN A 4 -19.45 4.50 -31.47
C GLN A 4 -18.79 3.11 -31.43
N ALA A 5 -18.58 2.46 -32.58
CA ALA A 5 -17.88 1.17 -32.62
C ALA A 5 -16.38 1.26 -32.29
N PHE A 6 -15.74 2.42 -32.47
CA PHE A 6 -14.36 2.66 -32.02
C PHE A 6 -14.29 3.00 -30.52
N ALA A 7 -15.32 3.65 -29.97
CA ALA A 7 -15.43 3.93 -28.54
C ALA A 7 -15.77 2.65 -27.74
N ASP A 8 -16.68 1.81 -28.23
CA ASP A 8 -17.08 0.56 -27.58
C ASP A 8 -16.01 -0.54 -27.67
N GLN A 9 -15.12 -0.49 -28.67
CA GLN A 9 -13.95 -1.39 -28.76
C GLN A 9 -12.78 -1.00 -27.84
N HIS A 10 -12.88 0.16 -27.17
CA HIS A 10 -11.91 0.65 -26.20
C HIS A 10 -12.54 0.96 -24.83
N GLU A 11 -13.74 0.42 -24.56
CA GLU A 11 -14.35 0.39 -23.22
C GLU A 11 -13.87 -0.84 -22.41
N SER A 12 -12.67 -1.32 -22.70
CA SER A 12 -11.88 -2.18 -21.81
C SER A 12 -10.65 -1.40 -21.32
N ASP A 13 -10.88 -0.24 -20.72
CA ASP A 13 -9.90 0.33 -19.81
C ASP A 13 -9.99 -0.47 -18.52
N VAL A 14 -9.39 -1.68 -18.52
CA VAL A 14 -9.22 -2.49 -17.31
C VAL A 14 -8.18 -1.78 -16.46
N SER A 15 -8.59 -0.65 -15.87
CA SER A 15 -7.94 -0.10 -14.71
C SER A 15 -8.12 -1.14 -13.60
N GLU A 16 -7.03 -1.83 -13.27
CA GLU A 16 -6.96 -2.76 -12.14
C GLU A 16 -7.75 -2.22 -10.94
N ALA A 17 -8.54 -3.09 -10.30
CA ALA A 17 -9.32 -2.72 -9.13
C ALA A 17 -8.42 -1.99 -8.11
N PRO A 18 -8.81 -0.79 -7.61
CA PRO A 18 -7.93 0.04 -6.77
C PRO A 18 -7.38 -0.65 -5.52
N MET A 19 -8.08 -1.68 -5.02
CA MET A 19 -7.63 -2.50 -3.88
C MET A 19 -6.52 -3.47 -4.28
N LEU A 20 -6.59 -4.13 -5.44
CA LEU A 20 -5.49 -4.98 -5.95
C LEU A 20 -4.25 -4.14 -6.27
N ALA A 21 -4.45 -2.95 -6.86
CA ALA A 21 -3.36 -2.01 -7.11
C ALA A 21 -2.68 -1.55 -5.81
N ALA A 22 -3.44 -1.49 -4.69
CA ALA A 22 -2.91 -1.21 -3.37
C ALA A 22 -2.05 -2.37 -2.84
N LEU A 23 -2.54 -3.61 -2.91
CA LEU A 23 -1.79 -4.79 -2.49
C LEU A 23 -0.49 -4.94 -3.29
N ARG A 24 -0.51 -4.73 -4.61
CA ARG A 24 0.73 -4.71 -5.43
C ARG A 24 1.69 -3.61 -5.03
N ALA A 25 1.20 -2.44 -4.59
CA ALA A 25 2.05 -1.38 -4.07
C ALA A 25 2.71 -1.79 -2.75
N GLU A 26 1.98 -2.50 -1.89
CA GLU A 26 2.48 -3.07 -0.65
C GLU A 26 3.50 -4.20 -0.89
N HIS A 27 3.27 -5.07 -1.88
CA HIS A 27 4.25 -6.08 -2.29
C HIS A 27 5.56 -5.46 -2.76
N ARG A 28 5.51 -4.41 -3.59
CA ARG A 28 6.72 -3.67 -3.99
C ARG A 28 7.47 -3.13 -2.78
N HIS A 29 6.75 -2.70 -1.75
CA HIS A 29 7.33 -2.26 -0.49
C HIS A 29 7.94 -3.42 0.31
N ILE A 30 7.22 -4.53 0.49
CA ILE A 30 7.76 -5.74 1.14
C ILE A 30 9.03 -6.22 0.43
N ALA A 31 8.97 -6.35 -0.90
CA ALA A 31 10.10 -6.77 -1.74
C ALA A 31 11.33 -5.88 -1.53
N SER A 32 11.14 -4.57 -1.33
CA SER A 32 12.25 -3.66 -1.08
C SER A 32 12.88 -3.82 0.31
N VAL A 33 12.09 -4.17 1.33
CA VAL A 33 12.60 -4.51 2.68
C VAL A 33 13.34 -5.86 2.64
N LEU A 34 12.83 -6.83 1.88
CA LEU A 34 13.50 -8.13 1.64
C LEU A 34 14.82 -7.98 0.87
N ALA A 35 14.91 -7.03 -0.06
CA ALA A 35 16.16 -6.70 -0.74
C ALA A 35 17.22 -6.19 0.26
N LEU A 36 16.83 -5.29 1.17
CA LEU A 36 17.72 -4.81 2.24
C LEU A 36 18.18 -5.94 3.16
N LEU A 37 17.27 -6.85 3.53
CA LEU A 37 17.64 -8.05 4.29
C LEU A 37 18.71 -8.85 3.52
N SER A 38 18.44 -9.13 2.24
CA SER A 38 19.31 -9.91 1.37
C SER A 38 20.73 -9.32 1.25
N ASP A 39 20.84 -7.99 1.15
CA ASP A 39 22.14 -7.31 1.14
C ASP A 39 22.94 -7.55 2.43
N HIS A 40 22.26 -7.50 3.58
CA HIS A 40 22.90 -7.79 4.87
C HIS A 40 23.29 -9.26 4.98
N LEU A 41 22.46 -10.19 4.52
CA LEU A 41 22.81 -11.62 4.49
C LEU A 41 24.04 -11.88 3.63
N ASN A 42 24.11 -11.25 2.45
CA ASN A 42 25.28 -11.34 1.57
C ASN A 42 26.55 -10.79 2.23
N ALA A 43 26.45 -9.68 2.98
CA ALA A 43 27.58 -9.11 3.71
C ALA A 43 28.08 -10.05 4.82
N ILE A 44 27.17 -10.71 5.56
CA ILE A 44 27.53 -11.70 6.58
C ILE A 44 28.31 -12.87 5.96
N GLU A 45 27.85 -13.41 4.83
CA GLU A 45 28.54 -14.51 4.14
C GLU A 45 29.94 -14.12 3.67
N ARG A 46 30.12 -12.86 3.25
CA ARG A 46 31.44 -12.30 2.90
C ARG A 46 32.32 -11.99 4.12
N SER A 47 31.86 -12.32 5.33
CA SER A 47 32.53 -11.99 6.60
C SER A 47 32.75 -10.49 6.80
N GLU A 48 31.89 -9.66 6.20
CA GLU A 48 31.90 -8.21 6.40
C GLU A 48 31.24 -7.85 7.73
N LEU A 49 31.65 -6.73 8.31
CA LEU A 49 31.02 -6.20 9.50
C LEU A 49 29.63 -5.67 9.16
N VAL A 50 28.61 -6.25 9.77
CA VAL A 50 27.22 -5.78 9.65
C VAL A 50 26.71 -5.25 10.98
N ASP A 51 25.85 -4.23 10.92
CA ASP A 51 25.12 -3.79 12.10
C ASP A 51 23.93 -4.74 12.34
N THR A 52 24.09 -5.63 13.30
CA THR A 52 23.07 -6.61 13.69
C THR A 52 21.77 -5.97 14.18
N HIS A 53 21.80 -4.71 14.63
CA HIS A 53 20.58 -3.97 14.96
C HIS A 53 19.72 -3.66 13.73
N VAL A 54 20.32 -3.46 12.56
CA VAL A 54 19.56 -3.24 11.31
C VAL A 54 18.76 -4.46 10.94
N ILE A 55 19.38 -5.63 10.99
CA ILE A 55 18.74 -6.89 10.65
C ILE A 55 17.59 -7.17 11.62
N TYR A 56 17.79 -6.87 12.91
CA TYR A 56 16.73 -6.93 13.91
C TYR A 56 15.54 -6.04 13.55
N GLU A 57 15.77 -4.77 13.21
CA GLU A 57 14.68 -3.84 12.87
C GLU A 57 13.96 -4.21 11.58
N ILE A 58 14.68 -4.75 10.58
CA ILE A 58 14.08 -5.29 9.37
C ILE A 58 13.16 -6.45 9.72
N MET A 59 13.63 -7.41 10.53
CA MET A 59 12.85 -8.58 10.90
C MET A 59 11.67 -8.25 11.81
N ASP A 60 11.84 -7.37 12.80
CA ASP A 60 10.77 -6.86 13.66
C ASP A 60 9.64 -6.24 12.84
N TYR A 61 10.01 -5.45 11.82
CA TYR A 61 9.05 -4.91 10.86
C TYR A 61 8.36 -6.00 10.05
N MET A 62 9.12 -6.95 9.50
CA MET A 62 8.60 -8.02 8.65
C MET A 62 7.68 -9.01 9.38
N VAL A 63 7.84 -9.20 10.70
CA VAL A 63 6.92 -10.06 11.49
C VAL A 63 5.72 -9.30 12.05
N THR A 64 5.76 -7.97 12.03
CA THR A 64 4.70 -7.13 12.64
C THR A 64 3.80 -6.51 11.60
N TRP A 65 4.37 -5.89 10.58
CA TRP A 65 3.61 -5.06 9.65
C TRP A 65 2.77 -5.88 8.67
N PRO A 66 3.31 -6.91 7.98
CA PRO A 66 2.50 -7.72 7.07
C PRO A 66 1.31 -8.37 7.78
N ASP A 67 1.58 -9.04 8.91
CA ASP A 67 0.59 -9.73 9.75
C ASP A 67 -0.54 -8.82 10.25
N ARG A 68 -0.20 -7.57 10.60
CA ARG A 68 -1.16 -6.65 11.20
C ARG A 68 -1.95 -5.82 10.20
N PHE A 69 -1.42 -5.60 9.00
CA PHE A 69 -1.97 -4.61 8.07
C PHE A 69 -2.18 -5.12 6.65
N HIS A 70 -1.26 -5.93 6.13
CA HIS A 70 -1.29 -6.42 4.77
C HIS A 70 -2.18 -7.67 4.66
N HIS A 71 -1.82 -8.75 5.36
CA HIS A 71 -2.57 -10.01 5.31
C HIS A 71 -4.05 -9.86 5.70
N PRO A 72 -4.44 -9.05 6.72
CA PRO A 72 -5.85 -8.87 7.02
C PRO A 72 -6.66 -8.26 5.88
N ARG A 73 -6.04 -7.43 5.02
CA ARG A 73 -6.72 -6.87 3.84
C ARG A 73 -6.86 -7.91 2.73
N GLU A 74 -5.83 -8.73 2.54
CA GLU A 74 -5.87 -9.88 1.65
C GLU A 74 -6.94 -10.87 2.06
N ASP A 75 -6.97 -11.26 3.33
CA ASP A 75 -7.91 -12.23 3.88
C ASP A 75 -9.37 -11.82 3.66
N VAL A 76 -9.70 -10.53 3.76
CA VAL A 76 -11.06 -10.03 3.48
C VAL A 76 -11.40 -10.13 1.99
N ILE A 77 -10.49 -9.73 1.10
CA ILE A 77 -10.71 -9.81 -0.35
C ILE A 77 -10.81 -11.28 -0.79
N TYR A 78 -9.93 -12.13 -0.28
CA TYR A 78 -9.89 -13.56 -0.57
C TYR A 78 -11.11 -14.29 -0.01
N GLY A 79 -11.58 -13.90 1.18
CA GLY A 79 -12.80 -14.42 1.78
C GLY A 79 -14.02 -14.16 0.89
N TYR A 80 -14.20 -12.91 0.46
CA TYR A 80 -15.30 -12.53 -0.43
C TYR A 80 -15.23 -13.28 -1.77
N ALA A 81 -14.04 -13.37 -2.37
CA ALA A 81 -13.88 -14.05 -3.65
C ALA A 81 -14.08 -15.57 -3.54
N ALA A 82 -13.71 -16.18 -2.40
CA ALA A 82 -13.91 -17.60 -2.11
C ALA A 82 -15.39 -17.98 -1.93
N ASP A 83 -16.24 -17.03 -1.55
CA ASP A 83 -17.70 -17.25 -1.49
C ASP A 83 -18.33 -17.34 -2.89
N ILE A 84 -17.64 -16.83 -3.92
CA ILE A 84 -18.10 -16.80 -5.31
C ILE A 84 -17.50 -17.93 -6.14
N ASP A 85 -16.22 -18.24 -5.95
CA ASP A 85 -15.49 -19.21 -6.77
C ASP A 85 -14.76 -20.29 -5.93
N HIS A 86 -14.99 -21.55 -6.27
CA HIS A 86 -14.46 -22.70 -5.53
C HIS A 86 -12.93 -22.83 -5.65
N LYS A 87 -12.33 -22.48 -6.80
CA LYS A 87 -10.87 -22.51 -6.96
C LYS A 87 -10.25 -21.44 -6.07
N LEU A 88 -10.83 -20.24 -6.02
CA LEU A 88 -10.37 -19.19 -5.10
C LEU A 88 -10.51 -19.59 -3.62
N ALA A 89 -11.49 -20.43 -3.27
CA ALA A 89 -11.56 -21.01 -1.93
C ALA A 89 -10.41 -21.99 -1.61
N GLU A 90 -9.92 -22.74 -2.60
CA GLU A 90 -8.71 -23.58 -2.46
C GLU A 90 -7.44 -22.73 -2.34
N ASP A 91 -7.30 -21.73 -3.21
CA ASP A 91 -6.17 -20.80 -3.22
C ASP A 91 -6.09 -20.03 -1.89
N ARG A 92 -7.22 -19.55 -1.35
CA ARG A 92 -7.29 -18.91 -0.02
C ARG A 92 -6.73 -19.81 1.07
N ARG A 93 -7.16 -21.08 1.13
CA ARG A 93 -6.67 -22.02 2.15
C ARG A 93 -5.16 -22.25 2.04
N ARG A 94 -4.60 -22.19 0.83
CA ARG A 94 -3.15 -22.25 0.65
C ARG A 94 -2.48 -20.99 1.18
N LEU A 95 -2.99 -19.82 0.81
CA LEU A 95 -2.45 -18.52 1.24
C LEU A 95 -2.48 -18.36 2.76
N GLU A 96 -3.56 -18.78 3.43
CA GLU A 96 -3.65 -18.79 4.89
C GLU A 96 -2.54 -19.64 5.54
N ARG A 97 -2.24 -20.81 4.95
CA ARG A 97 -1.13 -21.64 5.43
C ARG A 97 0.23 -20.99 5.19
N ASP A 98 0.38 -20.28 4.07
CA ASP A 98 1.60 -19.55 3.74
C ASP A 98 1.79 -18.38 4.73
N HIS A 99 0.75 -17.58 5.03
CA HIS A 99 0.77 -16.51 6.03
C HIS A 99 1.22 -17.05 7.40
N ASP A 100 0.59 -18.13 7.86
CA ASP A 100 0.89 -18.81 9.11
C ASP A 100 2.34 -19.30 9.18
N HIS A 101 2.83 -19.90 8.08
CA HIS A 101 4.19 -20.41 7.99
C HIS A 101 5.21 -19.27 7.97
N MET A 102 4.95 -18.21 7.20
CA MET A 102 5.81 -17.04 7.13
C MET A 102 5.90 -16.32 8.46
N LEU A 103 4.79 -16.17 9.19
CA LEU A 103 4.81 -15.56 10.53
C LEU A 103 5.66 -16.37 11.52
N ARG A 104 5.54 -17.71 11.51
CA ARG A 104 6.37 -18.59 12.35
C ARG A 104 7.85 -18.47 11.99
N ASN A 105 8.20 -18.69 10.73
CA ASN A 105 9.59 -18.61 10.28
C ASN A 105 10.20 -17.23 10.51
N GLY A 106 9.42 -16.17 10.33
CA GLY A 106 9.85 -14.80 10.60
C GLY A 106 10.16 -14.57 12.08
N ARG A 107 9.33 -15.09 13.00
CA ARG A 107 9.57 -15.03 14.45
C ARG A 107 10.79 -15.84 14.85
N ASP A 108 10.96 -17.03 14.29
CA ASP A 108 12.13 -17.87 14.53
C ASP A 108 13.41 -17.18 14.06
N LEU A 109 13.37 -16.54 12.88
CA LEU A 109 14.48 -15.75 12.36
C LEU A 109 14.76 -14.51 13.22
N LEU A 110 13.73 -13.80 13.68
CA LEU A 110 13.91 -12.67 14.60
C LEU A 110 14.59 -13.12 15.89
N GLN A 111 14.19 -14.26 16.46
CA GLN A 111 14.83 -14.85 17.62
C GLN A 111 16.30 -15.21 17.34
N ALA A 112 16.59 -15.85 16.19
CA ALA A 112 17.96 -16.17 15.79
C ALA A 112 18.84 -14.91 15.65
N VAL A 113 18.29 -13.80 15.15
CA VAL A 113 18.99 -12.51 15.10
C VAL A 113 19.28 -11.98 16.51
N GLU A 114 18.36 -12.11 17.46
CA GLU A 114 18.61 -11.73 18.86
C GLU A 114 19.68 -12.60 19.52
N ASP A 115 19.65 -13.92 19.28
CA ASP A 115 20.61 -14.88 19.84
C ASP A 115 22.02 -14.62 19.27
N TRP A 116 22.10 -14.31 17.97
CA TRP A 116 23.35 -13.91 17.34
C TRP A 116 23.91 -12.62 17.94
N ARG A 117 23.05 -11.64 18.25
CA ARG A 117 23.46 -10.40 18.93
C ARG A 117 24.02 -10.63 20.33
N ARG A 118 23.59 -11.70 21.01
CA ARG A 118 24.13 -12.12 22.31
C ARG A 118 25.38 -13.01 22.19
N GLY A 119 25.75 -13.41 20.97
CA GLY A 119 26.87 -14.33 20.72
C GLY A 119 26.52 -15.80 20.99
N GLU A 120 25.25 -16.13 21.12
CA GLU A 120 24.74 -17.48 21.40
C GLU A 120 24.54 -18.32 20.13
N LEU A 121 24.46 -17.65 18.97
CA LEU A 121 24.25 -18.24 17.66
C LEU A 121 25.21 -17.61 16.64
N GLY A 122 25.63 -18.38 15.63
CA GLY A 122 26.56 -17.90 14.59
C GLY A 122 25.83 -17.25 13.41
N GLY A 123 26.42 -16.23 12.79
CA GLY A 123 25.82 -15.52 11.65
C GLY A 123 25.45 -16.41 10.45
N ALA A 124 26.12 -17.56 10.28
CA ALA A 124 25.78 -18.54 9.24
C ALA A 124 24.34 -19.08 9.37
N GLU A 125 23.85 -19.25 10.60
CA GLU A 125 22.49 -19.74 10.83
C GLU A 125 21.45 -18.64 10.56
N VAL A 126 21.75 -17.39 10.92
CA VAL A 126 20.93 -16.21 10.53
C VAL A 126 20.84 -16.09 9.00
N VAL A 127 21.95 -16.32 8.29
CA VAL A 127 21.97 -16.33 6.82
C VAL A 127 21.07 -17.42 6.26
N ARG A 128 21.20 -18.67 6.75
CA ARG A 128 20.39 -19.79 6.29
C ARG A 128 18.89 -19.51 6.45
N MET A 129 18.47 -19.16 7.67
CA MET A 129 17.07 -18.84 7.98
C MET A 129 16.58 -17.60 7.23
N GLY A 130 17.44 -16.58 7.08
CA GLY A 130 17.16 -15.37 6.31
C GLY A 130 16.87 -15.66 4.84
N ARG A 131 17.66 -16.52 4.20
CA ARG A 131 17.46 -16.91 2.80
C ARG A 131 16.17 -17.70 2.61
N GLU A 132 15.86 -18.62 3.52
CA GLU A 132 14.61 -19.36 3.54
C GLU A 132 13.39 -18.42 3.66
N TYR A 133 13.46 -17.44 4.57
CA TYR A 133 12.41 -16.44 4.74
C TYR A 133 12.20 -15.55 3.50
N VAL A 134 13.30 -15.06 2.89
CA VAL A 134 13.24 -14.25 1.67
C VAL A 134 12.63 -15.04 0.52
N GLN A 135 13.06 -16.29 0.32
CA GLN A 135 12.53 -17.16 -0.74
C GLN A 135 11.04 -17.43 -0.54
N ALA A 136 10.61 -17.78 0.69
CA ALA A 136 9.21 -18.01 1.00
C ALA A 136 8.36 -16.76 0.72
N SER A 137 8.83 -15.58 1.14
CA SER A 137 8.12 -14.31 0.95
C SER A 137 7.94 -13.96 -0.52
N TYR A 138 8.99 -14.10 -1.35
CA TYR A 138 8.86 -13.86 -2.79
C TYR A 138 7.98 -14.91 -3.48
N GLY A 139 8.07 -16.18 -3.06
CA GLY A 139 7.22 -17.25 -3.60
C GLY A 139 5.74 -17.01 -3.32
N HIS A 140 5.42 -16.55 -2.12
CA HIS A 140 4.07 -16.17 -1.71
C HIS A 140 3.52 -15.01 -2.55
N MET A 141 4.19 -13.84 -2.54
CA MET A 141 3.75 -12.67 -3.32
C MET A 141 3.65 -12.96 -4.82
N SER A 142 4.55 -13.82 -5.35
CA SER A 142 4.52 -14.19 -6.77
C SER A 142 3.29 -15.04 -7.10
N PHE A 143 2.90 -15.97 -6.21
CA PHE A 143 1.69 -16.76 -6.38
C PHE A 143 0.44 -15.86 -6.35
N GLU A 144 0.39 -14.90 -5.43
CA GLU A 144 -0.71 -13.95 -5.36
C GLU A 144 -0.82 -13.11 -6.63
N GLU A 145 0.27 -12.47 -7.06
CA GLU A 145 0.24 -11.55 -8.19
C GLU A 145 -0.01 -12.24 -9.54
N GLN A 146 0.51 -13.46 -9.72
CA GLN A 146 0.45 -14.16 -11.01
C GLN A 146 -0.79 -15.05 -11.16
N GLU A 147 -1.32 -15.59 -10.06
CA GLU A 147 -2.41 -16.55 -10.11
C GLU A 147 -3.69 -16.02 -9.43
N VAL A 148 -3.56 -15.48 -8.22
CA VAL A 148 -4.73 -15.16 -7.37
C VAL A 148 -5.36 -13.83 -7.77
N PHE A 149 -4.58 -12.75 -7.87
CA PHE A 149 -5.10 -11.44 -8.26
C PHE A 149 -5.78 -11.44 -9.63
N PRO A 150 -5.23 -12.08 -10.69
CA PRO A 150 -5.92 -12.17 -11.97
C PRO A 150 -7.22 -12.97 -11.88
N ALA A 151 -7.26 -14.04 -11.07
CA ALA A 151 -8.48 -14.83 -10.87
C ALA A 151 -9.56 -14.04 -10.12
N ILE A 152 -9.19 -13.25 -9.11
CA ILE A 152 -10.11 -12.37 -8.39
C ILE A 152 -10.67 -11.28 -9.32
N ASP A 153 -9.81 -10.62 -10.10
CA ASP A 153 -10.22 -9.56 -11.04
C ASP A 153 -11.14 -10.09 -12.14
N ALA A 154 -10.97 -11.36 -12.55
CA ALA A 154 -11.83 -12.02 -13.53
C ALA A 154 -13.20 -12.43 -12.97
N VAL A 155 -13.30 -12.71 -11.66
CA VAL A 155 -14.53 -13.19 -11.01
C VAL A 155 -15.36 -12.04 -10.42
N LEU A 156 -14.71 -11.05 -9.83
CA LEU A 156 -15.40 -9.95 -9.14
C LEU A 156 -15.91 -8.89 -10.11
N THR A 157 -17.20 -8.54 -10.00
CA THR A 157 -17.80 -7.46 -10.77
C THR A 157 -17.52 -6.09 -10.15
N HIS A 158 -17.81 -5.02 -10.89
CA HIS A 158 -17.78 -3.67 -10.32
C HIS A 158 -18.71 -3.48 -9.12
N ALA A 159 -19.80 -4.26 -9.00
CA ALA A 159 -20.68 -4.20 -7.84
C ALA A 159 -20.01 -4.81 -6.61
N ASP A 160 -19.36 -5.96 -6.78
CA ASP A 160 -18.58 -6.64 -5.73
C ASP A 160 -17.45 -5.75 -5.21
N TRP A 161 -16.70 -5.12 -6.12
CA TRP A 161 -15.65 -4.17 -5.73
C TRP A 161 -16.18 -2.95 -4.98
N ARG A 162 -17.41 -2.49 -5.28
CA ARG A 162 -18.05 -1.41 -4.52
C ARG A 162 -18.45 -1.87 -3.13
N GLU A 163 -18.95 -3.09 -2.99
CA GLU A 163 -19.31 -3.69 -1.70
C GLU A 163 -18.07 -3.86 -0.82
N LEU A 164 -17.02 -4.48 -1.34
CA LEU A 164 -15.71 -4.59 -0.68
C LEU A 164 -15.17 -3.22 -0.26
N SER A 165 -15.28 -2.20 -1.12
CA SER A 165 -14.81 -0.84 -0.77
C SER A 165 -15.61 -0.16 0.36
N ALA A 166 -16.80 -0.68 0.68
CA ALA A 166 -17.63 -0.19 1.76
C ALA A 166 -17.35 -0.89 3.10
N ASP A 167 -16.67 -2.04 3.10
CA ASP A 167 -16.31 -2.80 4.29
C ASP A 167 -15.38 -1.99 5.19
N ASP A 168 -15.72 -1.89 6.48
CA ASP A 168 -14.97 -1.14 7.49
C ASP A 168 -13.56 -1.69 7.75
N GLN A 169 -13.33 -2.99 7.52
CA GLN A 169 -12.01 -3.63 7.66
C GLN A 169 -11.10 -3.29 6.46
N LEU A 170 -11.71 -3.04 5.31
CA LEU A 170 -11.02 -2.55 4.11
C LEU A 170 -10.98 -1.03 4.04
N LYS A 171 -11.77 -0.33 4.88
CA LYS A 171 -11.62 1.12 5.05
C LYS A 171 -10.22 1.40 5.56
N PRO A 172 -9.47 2.23 4.84
CA PRO A 172 -8.29 2.87 5.41
C PRO A 172 -8.75 3.53 6.71
N VAL A 173 -8.20 3.12 7.86
CA VAL A 173 -8.39 3.83 9.12
C VAL A 173 -8.10 5.30 8.81
N GLY A 174 -9.10 6.19 8.92
CA GLY A 174 -9.10 7.58 8.41
C GLY A 174 -7.86 8.43 8.73
N ASP A 175 -6.79 8.11 8.03
CA ASP A 175 -5.44 8.66 7.99
C ASP A 175 -4.79 7.94 6.78
N PRO A 176 -3.83 8.56 6.07
CA PRO A 176 -3.40 8.20 4.72
C PRO A 176 -2.94 6.73 4.59
N VAL A 177 -3.84 5.78 4.34
CA VAL A 177 -3.61 4.32 4.13
C VAL A 177 -2.94 3.57 5.29
N PHE A 178 -2.38 4.31 6.23
CA PHE A 178 -1.58 3.92 7.34
C PHE A 178 -1.92 4.91 8.42
N GLY A 179 -2.82 4.53 9.33
CA GLY A 179 -3.09 5.33 10.53
C GLY A 179 -1.79 5.90 11.10
N ARG A 180 -1.77 7.10 11.71
CA ARG A 180 -0.58 7.75 12.31
C ARG A 180 0.44 6.82 13.01
N ARG A 181 -0.02 5.67 13.50
CA ARG A 181 0.77 4.55 14.04
C ARG A 181 1.68 3.83 13.03
N VAL A 182 1.20 3.44 11.86
CA VAL A 182 1.97 2.68 10.87
C VAL A 182 3.04 3.55 10.20
N GLN A 183 2.69 4.77 9.82
CA GLN A 183 3.69 5.74 9.38
C GLN A 183 4.73 6.03 10.46
N ARG A 184 4.34 6.00 11.74
CA ARG A 184 5.29 6.17 12.85
C ARG A 184 6.21 4.96 12.98
N GLU A 185 5.69 3.73 12.91
CA GLU A 185 6.47 2.49 12.98
C GLU A 185 7.46 2.40 11.81
N PHE A 186 6.99 2.61 10.57
CA PHE A 186 7.85 2.70 9.40
C PHE A 186 8.87 3.83 9.52
N ARG A 187 8.45 5.09 9.77
CA ARG A 187 9.38 6.22 9.95
C ARG A 187 10.36 6.00 11.11
N ASN A 188 10.00 5.23 12.12
CA ASN A 188 10.88 4.89 13.23
C ASN A 188 11.93 3.87 12.80
N MET A 189 11.53 2.76 12.16
CA MET A 189 12.45 1.79 11.56
C MET A 189 13.40 2.51 10.59
N ALA A 190 12.84 3.22 9.62
CA ALA A 190 13.49 4.13 8.70
C ALA A 190 14.56 5.04 9.34
N ARG A 191 14.18 5.75 10.41
CA ARG A 191 15.10 6.61 11.16
C ARG A 191 16.18 5.82 11.90
N LYS A 192 15.88 4.64 12.44
CA LYS A 192 16.86 3.76 13.11
C LYS A 192 17.85 3.19 12.09
N LEU A 193 17.37 2.66 10.97
CA LEU A 193 18.16 2.17 9.84
C LEU A 193 19.09 3.27 9.30
N ARG A 194 18.60 4.48 9.03
CA ARG A 194 19.43 5.61 8.57
C ARG A 194 20.54 5.99 9.57
N ARG A 195 20.29 5.87 10.88
CA ARG A 195 21.31 6.15 11.93
C ARG A 195 22.37 5.08 12.02
N SER A 196 22.01 3.83 11.73
CA SER A 196 22.92 2.70 11.69
C SER A 196 23.77 2.69 10.41
N LEU A 197 23.16 2.85 9.24
CA LEU A 197 23.84 2.85 7.93
C LEU A 197 24.89 3.96 7.79
N ARG A 198 24.70 5.10 8.48
CA ARG A 198 25.69 6.18 8.57
C ARG A 198 27.03 5.74 9.18
N ARG A 199 27.10 4.54 9.78
CA ARG A 199 28.30 3.98 10.41
C ARG A 199 28.95 2.84 9.62
N GLY A 200 28.43 2.39 8.46
CA GLY A 200 29.00 1.18 7.83
C GLY A 200 28.73 0.77 6.37
N VAL A 201 27.76 1.28 5.58
CA VAL A 201 27.50 0.70 4.21
C VAL A 201 27.18 1.74 3.11
N GLU A 202 27.40 1.33 1.85
CA GLU A 202 27.44 2.08 0.58
C GLU A 202 26.23 2.95 0.22
N ARG A 203 26.54 4.04 -0.51
CA ARG A 203 25.63 5.15 -0.89
C ARG A 203 24.42 4.73 -1.73
N GLN A 204 24.50 3.60 -2.41
CA GLN A 204 23.46 3.12 -3.33
C GLN A 204 22.22 2.64 -2.57
N ALA A 205 22.39 1.82 -1.54
CA ALA A 205 21.29 1.34 -0.69
C ALA A 205 20.52 2.51 -0.03
N VAL A 206 21.23 3.56 0.40
CA VAL A 206 20.61 4.76 1.01
C VAL A 206 19.83 5.59 -0.01
N ALA A 207 20.25 5.61 -1.28
CA ALA A 207 19.59 6.35 -2.35
C ALA A 207 18.34 5.62 -2.89
N GLU A 208 18.40 4.29 -2.99
CA GLU A 208 17.25 3.43 -3.28
C GLU A 208 16.19 3.60 -2.18
N TRP A 209 16.62 3.62 -0.94
CA TRP A 209 15.74 3.77 0.22
C TRP A 209 15.04 5.13 0.32
N VAL A 210 15.74 6.24 0.03
CA VAL A 210 15.10 7.57 -0.11
C VAL A 210 14.09 7.61 -1.25
N SER A 211 14.37 6.88 -2.34
CA SER A 211 13.46 6.79 -3.47
C SER A 211 12.18 6.03 -3.10
N MET A 212 12.28 4.99 -2.27
CA MET A 212 11.13 4.22 -1.79
C MET A 212 10.25 4.99 -0.80
N GLU A 213 10.84 5.69 0.17
CA GLU A 213 10.11 6.57 1.10
C GLU A 213 9.25 7.59 0.34
N SER A 214 9.78 8.10 -0.78
CA SER A 214 9.08 9.07 -1.62
C SER A 214 8.00 8.45 -2.50
N LEU A 215 8.16 7.21 -2.96
CA LEU A 215 7.11 6.49 -3.68
C LEU A 215 5.91 6.21 -2.77
N PHE A 216 6.18 5.91 -1.51
CA PHE A 216 5.16 5.69 -0.49
C PHE A 216 4.41 6.99 -0.14
N GLU A 217 5.13 8.07 0.16
CA GLU A 217 4.52 9.40 0.38
C GLU A 217 3.68 9.83 -0.84
N ALA A 218 4.12 9.51 -2.07
CA ALA A 218 3.36 9.81 -3.27
C ALA A 218 2.08 8.96 -3.40
N TYR A 219 2.17 7.66 -3.10
CA TYR A 219 1.02 6.77 -3.11
C TYR A 219 -0.05 7.18 -2.07
N GLU A 220 0.38 7.57 -0.87
CA GLU A 220 -0.52 8.07 0.18
C GLU A 220 -1.30 9.31 -0.28
N VAL A 221 -0.62 10.26 -0.95
CA VAL A 221 -1.23 11.48 -1.47
C VAL A 221 -2.34 11.16 -2.49
N VAL A 222 -2.09 10.20 -3.39
CA VAL A 222 -3.09 9.77 -4.38
C VAL A 222 -4.27 9.05 -3.71
N ASN A 223 -4.00 8.17 -2.74
CA ASN A 223 -5.07 7.43 -2.07
C ASN A 223 -5.93 8.37 -1.19
N MET A 224 -5.34 9.34 -0.49
CA MET A 224 -6.07 10.40 0.21
C MET A 224 -6.96 11.20 -0.74
N ALA A 225 -6.44 11.57 -1.92
CA ALA A 225 -7.23 12.29 -2.92
C ALA A 225 -8.45 11.49 -3.35
N ASN A 226 -8.26 10.19 -3.61
CA ASN A 226 -9.32 9.30 -4.03
C ASN A 226 -10.39 9.09 -2.93
N GLN A 227 -9.96 8.94 -1.68
CA GLN A 227 -10.87 8.81 -0.52
C GLN A 227 -11.67 10.09 -0.27
N ASN A 228 -11.00 11.24 -0.27
CA ASN A 228 -11.65 12.54 -0.11
C ASN A 228 -12.65 12.79 -1.24
N GLY A 229 -12.29 12.47 -2.49
CA GLY A 229 -13.20 12.58 -3.64
C GLY A 229 -14.45 11.70 -3.50
N ARG A 230 -14.28 10.45 -3.03
CA ARG A 230 -15.42 9.55 -2.74
C ARG A 230 -16.30 10.07 -1.61
N ALA A 231 -15.71 10.60 -0.55
CA ALA A 231 -16.44 11.15 0.59
C ALA A 231 -17.26 12.40 0.20
N ILE A 232 -16.65 13.33 -0.53
CA ILE A 232 -17.31 14.53 -1.09
C ILE A 232 -18.48 14.13 -1.99
N THR A 233 -18.25 13.18 -2.92
CA THR A 233 -19.31 12.71 -3.83
C THR A 233 -20.48 12.08 -3.08
N ARG A 234 -20.19 11.29 -2.03
CA ARG A 234 -21.22 10.68 -1.18
C ARG A 234 -22.02 11.71 -0.41
N ASP A 235 -21.34 12.70 0.19
CA ASP A 235 -22.02 13.76 0.94
C ASP A 235 -22.91 14.60 0.02
N GLN A 236 -22.42 14.89 -1.19
CA GLN A 236 -23.18 15.64 -2.18
C GLN A 236 -24.46 14.93 -2.63
N LEU A 237 -24.40 13.62 -2.88
CA LEU A 237 -25.60 12.83 -3.20
C LEU A 237 -26.62 12.88 -2.07
N LYS A 238 -26.17 12.71 -0.81
CA LYS A 238 -27.05 12.80 0.37
C LYS A 238 -27.66 14.19 0.51
N ARG A 239 -26.87 15.23 0.24
CA ARG A 239 -27.32 16.63 0.29
C ARG A 239 -28.34 16.92 -0.80
N GLY A 240 -28.09 16.50 -2.04
CA GLY A 240 -29.01 16.65 -3.16
C GLY A 240 -30.36 15.98 -2.91
N LEU A 241 -30.35 14.74 -2.41
CA LEU A 241 -31.60 14.03 -2.04
C LEU A 241 -32.36 14.76 -0.93
N ARG A 242 -31.66 15.25 0.09
CA ARG A 242 -32.26 15.97 1.21
C ARG A 242 -32.86 17.31 0.77
N GLU A 243 -32.12 18.11 0.01
CA GLU A 243 -32.59 19.40 -0.49
C GLU A 243 -33.75 19.25 -1.49
N ALA A 244 -33.70 18.24 -2.37
CA ALA A 244 -34.81 17.93 -3.27
C ALA A 244 -36.08 17.55 -2.50
N SER A 245 -35.96 16.78 -1.41
CA SER A 245 -37.12 16.43 -0.57
C SER A 245 -37.77 17.66 0.06
N TYR A 246 -36.98 18.63 0.53
CA TYR A 246 -37.52 19.88 1.06
C TYR A 246 -38.21 20.72 -0.01
N ILE A 247 -37.62 20.84 -1.21
CA ILE A 247 -38.20 21.59 -2.33
C ILE A 247 -39.55 20.99 -2.76
N VAL A 248 -39.64 19.66 -2.82
CA VAL A 248 -40.89 18.96 -3.19
C VAL A 248 -41.99 19.16 -2.13
N LEU A 249 -41.63 19.19 -0.86
CA LEU A 249 -42.57 19.41 0.24
C LEU A 249 -43.05 20.87 0.34
N ASP A 250 -42.20 21.83 0.00
CA ASP A 250 -42.47 23.27 0.14
C ASP A 250 -43.18 23.87 -1.08
N GLU A 251 -42.67 23.60 -2.30
CA GLU A 251 -43.20 24.16 -3.56
C GLU A 251 -43.48 23.08 -4.62
N PRO A 252 -44.47 22.19 -4.43
CA PRO A 252 -44.68 21.00 -5.27
C PRO A 252 -44.92 21.31 -6.75
N LEU A 253 -45.61 22.41 -7.07
CA LEU A 253 -45.90 22.82 -8.45
C LEU A 253 -44.67 23.36 -9.19
N LYS A 254 -43.71 23.96 -8.47
CA LYS A 254 -42.45 24.48 -9.04
C LYS A 254 -41.26 23.55 -8.81
N ALA A 255 -41.45 22.47 -8.05
CA ALA A 255 -40.42 21.54 -7.66
C ALA A 255 -39.56 21.03 -8.83
N PRO A 256 -40.09 20.71 -10.03
CA PRO A 256 -39.24 20.29 -11.14
C PRO A 256 -38.18 21.33 -11.54
N LEU A 257 -38.58 22.60 -11.63
CA LEU A 257 -37.68 23.70 -11.98
C LEU A 257 -36.71 24.03 -10.85
N LEU A 258 -37.20 24.06 -9.60
CA LEU A 258 -36.39 24.36 -8.42
C LEU A 258 -35.37 23.25 -8.13
N CYS A 259 -35.75 21.98 -8.27
CA CYS A 259 -34.82 20.85 -8.17
C CYS A 259 -33.79 20.88 -9.29
N ALA A 260 -34.18 21.20 -10.53
CA ALA A 260 -33.22 21.33 -11.63
C ALA A 260 -32.17 22.42 -11.34
N ALA A 261 -32.61 23.62 -10.93
CA ALA A 261 -31.72 24.72 -10.56
C ALA A 261 -30.82 24.36 -9.37
N ASN A 262 -31.37 23.71 -8.35
CA ASN A 262 -30.60 23.28 -7.18
C ASN A 262 -29.56 22.21 -7.53
N ASN A 263 -29.93 21.21 -8.34
CA ASN A 263 -29.02 20.18 -8.82
C ASN A 263 -27.89 20.79 -9.65
N THR A 264 -28.16 21.77 -10.52
CA THR A 264 -27.10 22.48 -11.26
C THR A 264 -26.12 23.18 -10.30
N ARG A 265 -26.63 23.89 -9.29
CA ARG A 265 -25.78 24.54 -8.27
C ARG A 265 -24.92 23.54 -7.50
N LEU A 266 -25.53 22.44 -7.05
CA LEU A 266 -24.84 21.37 -6.33
C LEU A 266 -23.79 20.69 -7.22
N THR A 267 -24.08 20.43 -8.50
CA THR A 267 -23.09 19.86 -9.43
C THR A 267 -21.87 20.77 -9.60
N LEU A 268 -22.07 22.09 -9.71
CA LEU A 268 -20.96 23.04 -9.80
C LEU A 268 -20.11 23.08 -8.52
N GLN A 269 -20.74 23.05 -7.35
CA GLN A 269 -20.02 22.98 -6.06
C GLN A 269 -19.21 21.70 -5.92
N TRP A 270 -19.79 20.56 -6.30
CA TRP A 270 -19.12 19.27 -6.30
C TRP A 270 -17.90 19.26 -7.22
N LEU A 271 -18.04 19.81 -8.44
CA LEU A 271 -16.91 19.92 -9.37
C LEU A 271 -15.76 20.75 -8.79
N ASP A 272 -16.06 21.87 -8.13
CA ASP A 272 -15.04 22.73 -7.50
C ASP A 272 -14.32 22.00 -6.34
N GLU A 273 -15.07 21.34 -5.46
CA GLU A 273 -14.51 20.56 -4.34
C GLU A 273 -13.65 19.39 -4.81
N ILE A 274 -14.13 18.62 -5.80
CA ILE A 274 -13.39 17.51 -6.42
C ILE A 274 -12.10 18.04 -7.06
N GLN A 275 -12.20 19.11 -7.86
CA GLN A 275 -11.04 19.70 -8.50
C GLN A 275 -10.02 20.21 -7.48
N GLY A 276 -10.48 20.77 -6.34
CA GLY A 276 -9.62 21.18 -5.23
C GLY A 276 -8.81 20.01 -4.67
N VAL A 277 -9.47 18.90 -4.35
CA VAL A 277 -8.81 17.69 -3.81
C VAL A 277 -7.71 17.17 -4.72
N TYR A 278 -7.97 17.04 -6.03
CA TYR A 278 -6.97 16.53 -6.97
C TYR A 278 -5.84 17.55 -7.25
N ARG A 279 -6.12 18.85 -7.16
CA ARG A 279 -5.10 19.91 -7.27
C ARG A 279 -4.15 19.92 -6.07
N ASP A 280 -4.69 19.73 -4.87
CA ASP A 280 -3.90 19.63 -3.64
C ASP A 280 -3.03 18.38 -3.66
N ALA A 281 -3.60 17.25 -4.09
CA ALA A 281 -2.85 16.01 -4.29
C ALA A 281 -1.69 16.18 -5.29
N MET A 282 -1.92 16.86 -6.41
CA MET A 282 -0.86 17.16 -7.37
C MET A 282 0.24 18.03 -6.74
N THR A 283 -0.14 19.02 -5.93
CA THR A 283 0.80 19.91 -5.23
C THR A 283 1.66 19.13 -4.24
N ASP A 284 1.05 18.22 -3.50
CA ASP A 284 1.73 17.34 -2.54
C ASP A 284 2.64 16.34 -3.24
N LEU A 285 2.25 15.75 -4.37
CA LEU A 285 3.12 14.90 -5.19
C LEU A 285 4.37 15.66 -5.67
N LEU A 286 4.20 16.93 -6.08
CA LEU A 286 5.31 17.79 -6.45
C LEU A 286 6.20 18.14 -5.26
N ARG A 287 5.65 18.23 -4.05
CA ARG A 287 6.43 18.40 -2.81
C ARG A 287 7.25 17.15 -2.52
N VAL A 288 6.63 15.97 -2.52
CA VAL A 288 7.29 14.67 -2.30
C VAL A 288 8.46 14.48 -3.28
N ASN A 289 8.27 14.79 -4.57
CA ASN A 289 9.34 14.70 -5.56
C ASN A 289 10.48 15.73 -5.31
N ARG A 290 10.16 16.94 -4.84
CA ARG A 290 11.17 17.93 -4.44
C ARG A 290 11.97 17.47 -3.23
N GLU A 291 11.30 16.98 -2.20
CA GLU A 291 11.93 16.45 -1.00
C GLU A 291 12.81 15.24 -1.31
N ARG A 292 12.36 14.31 -2.17
CA ARG A 292 13.18 13.22 -2.70
C ARG A 292 14.49 13.74 -3.29
N LYS A 293 14.39 14.72 -4.19
CA LYS A 293 15.56 15.31 -4.86
C LYS A 293 16.51 15.98 -3.87
N ASP A 294 15.99 16.67 -2.86
CA ASP A 294 16.80 17.34 -1.85
C ASP A 294 17.45 16.35 -0.88
N ARG A 295 16.73 15.31 -0.45
CA ARG A 295 17.26 14.17 0.32
C ARG A 295 18.40 13.49 -0.46
N MET A 296 18.22 13.25 -1.77
CA MET A 296 19.29 12.72 -2.65
C MET A 296 20.49 13.67 -2.80
N ARG A 297 20.27 14.99 -2.88
CA ARG A 297 21.35 15.99 -2.97
C ARG A 297 22.18 16.07 -1.70
N LEU A 298 21.54 15.99 -0.53
CA LEU A 298 22.22 15.97 0.77
C LEU A 298 23.12 14.73 0.90
N LEU A 299 22.64 13.56 0.46
CA LEU A 299 23.44 12.34 0.40
C LEU A 299 24.66 12.48 -0.54
N ARG A 300 24.51 13.17 -1.68
CA ARG A 300 25.63 13.47 -2.59
C ARG A 300 26.65 14.45 -1.99
N ARG A 301 26.21 15.43 -1.19
CA ARG A 301 27.09 16.43 -0.56
C ARG A 301 27.87 15.90 0.63
N ALA A 302 27.28 15.06 1.47
CA ALA A 302 27.92 14.47 2.65
C ALA A 302 29.08 13.51 2.31
N GLY A 303 29.29 13.18 1.02
CA GLY A 303 30.32 12.25 0.54
C GLY A 303 31.45 12.90 -0.28
N ARG A 304 31.58 14.23 -0.32
CA ARG A 304 32.76 14.90 -0.89
C ARG A 304 33.87 14.95 0.17
N PRO A 305 35.09 14.44 -0.10
CA PRO A 305 36.21 14.70 0.79
C PRO A 305 36.47 16.22 0.79
N GLY A 306 36.59 16.77 2.00
CA GLY A 306 37.10 18.12 2.23
C GLY A 306 38.62 18.13 2.21
#